data_AF-A0A9N9VSV5-F1
#
_entry.id   AF-A0A9N9VSV5-F1
#
_cell.length_a   1.000
_cell.length_b   1.000
_cell.length_c   1.000
_cell.angle_alpha   90.00
_cell.angle_beta   90.00
_cell.angle_gamma   90.00
#
_symmetry.space_group_name_H-M   'P 1'
#
loop_
_entity.id
_entity.type
_entity.pdbx_description
1 polymer ?
#
loop_
_entity_poly.entity_id
_entity_poly.type
_entity_poly.pdbx_seq_one_letter_code
_entity_poly.pdbx_strand_id
1 'polypeptide(L)'
;MTTAHRPTFDPARGKEAQRGPAFHTRMLPAHTQLKFRKAGQGGAGDGEDELSQTDLAAELLAAEAVHFNKKNGGAPTADEDDEDAEHTTLAGLKRPHQIEGKEGEDGEEDLEAKRRRILAETREMDADDDDDSAEDEDDDSDDSDDDDEDAELQRELERVRREREEKKRKEEEARAKEEEEARERDIALGNPLLNKQDFTMKRRWDDDVVFKNQARGTEDKGKKEFVNDMIRSDFHRRFMSKYVR
;
A
#
# COMPACT_ATOMS: atom_id res chain seq x y z
N MET A 1 -16.80 4.38 -62.69
CA MET A 1 -15.76 4.86 -61.76
C MET A 1 -14.47 5.03 -62.55
N THR A 2 -13.80 6.17 -62.47
CA THR A 2 -12.59 6.46 -63.27
C THR A 2 -11.33 5.86 -62.63
N THR A 3 -10.51 5.18 -63.42
CA THR A 3 -9.31 4.42 -62.97
C THR A 3 -8.06 5.27 -62.79
N ALA A 4 -8.18 6.58 -62.59
CA ALA A 4 -7.05 7.51 -62.55
C ALA A 4 -6.29 7.50 -61.20
N HIS A 5 -6.97 7.23 -60.09
CA HIS A 5 -6.34 7.10 -58.78
C HIS A 5 -5.92 5.65 -58.56
N ARG A 6 -4.64 5.35 -58.78
CA ARG A 6 -4.06 4.00 -58.64
C ARG A 6 -2.91 4.03 -57.63
N PRO A 7 -2.73 2.96 -56.83
CA PRO A 7 -1.56 2.83 -55.97
C PRO A 7 -0.29 2.67 -56.81
N THR A 8 0.84 3.12 -56.26
CA THR A 8 2.16 2.91 -56.86
C THR A 8 2.71 1.56 -56.42
N PHE A 9 2.72 0.58 -57.31
CA PHE A 9 3.28 -0.76 -57.03
C PHE A 9 4.80 -0.81 -57.23
N ASP A 10 5.30 -0.14 -58.27
CA ASP A 10 6.74 -0.01 -58.54
C ASP A 10 7.21 1.43 -58.25
N PRO A 11 8.20 1.63 -57.35
CA PRO A 11 8.74 2.95 -57.10
C PRO A 11 9.60 3.44 -58.27
N ALA A 12 9.66 4.76 -58.46
CA ALA A 12 10.55 5.36 -59.45
C ALA A 12 12.02 5.05 -59.11
N ARG A 13 12.75 4.44 -60.06
CA ARG A 13 14.19 4.16 -59.91
C ARG A 13 15.01 5.40 -60.26
N GLY A 14 15.95 5.76 -59.40
CA GLY A 14 16.92 6.81 -59.68
C GLY A 14 17.73 6.46 -60.93
N LYS A 15 17.77 7.39 -61.89
CA LYS A 15 18.71 7.43 -63.01
C LYS A 15 19.39 8.79 -63.00
N GLU A 16 20.50 8.92 -63.71
CA GLU A 16 21.16 10.21 -63.87
C GLU A 16 20.22 11.15 -64.66
N ALA A 17 19.46 11.96 -63.93
CA ALA A 17 18.56 12.93 -64.51
C ALA A 17 19.39 14.15 -64.92
N GLN A 18 19.21 14.61 -66.16
CA GLN A 18 19.89 15.80 -66.64
C GLN A 18 19.46 17.00 -65.80
N ARG A 19 20.34 17.39 -64.87
CA ARG A 19 20.09 18.49 -63.96
C ARG A 19 20.25 19.79 -64.73
N GLY A 20 19.14 20.51 -64.91
CA GLY A 20 19.15 21.81 -65.57
C GLY A 20 19.95 22.87 -64.79
N PRO A 21 20.18 24.05 -65.40
CA PRO A 21 20.99 25.13 -64.81
C PRO A 21 20.33 25.82 -63.60
N ALA A 22 19.14 25.40 -63.19
CA ALA A 22 18.42 25.96 -62.06
C ALA A 22 18.96 25.42 -60.72
N PHE A 23 19.32 26.33 -59.82
CA PHE A 23 19.75 26.00 -58.46
C PHE A 23 18.63 26.31 -57.45
N HIS A 24 18.41 25.41 -56.50
CA HIS A 24 17.50 25.61 -55.38
C HIS A 24 18.23 26.31 -54.23
N THR A 25 17.53 27.07 -53.38
CA THR A 25 18.10 27.78 -52.21
C THR A 25 18.92 26.87 -51.28
N ARG A 26 18.42 25.65 -51.02
CA ARG A 26 19.14 24.59 -50.28
C ARG A 26 20.46 24.11 -50.91
N MET A 27 20.71 24.39 -52.19
CA MET A 27 21.95 24.03 -52.90
C MET A 27 22.98 25.16 -52.86
N LEU A 28 22.66 26.27 -52.19
CA LEU A 28 23.67 27.29 -51.90
C LEU A 28 24.73 26.71 -50.97
N PRO A 29 25.99 27.18 -51.04
CA PRO A 29 27.07 26.68 -50.19
C PRO A 29 26.72 26.79 -48.71
N ALA A 30 26.66 25.65 -48.02
CA ALA A 30 26.44 25.54 -46.58
C ALA A 30 27.24 24.34 -46.04
N HIS A 31 27.73 24.44 -44.80
CA HIS A 31 28.58 23.40 -44.17
C HIS A 31 29.75 22.95 -45.07
N THR A 32 30.51 23.92 -45.60
CA THR A 32 31.63 23.68 -46.52
C THR A 32 32.87 23.07 -45.85
N GLN A 33 32.86 22.93 -44.52
CA GLN A 33 33.95 22.37 -43.73
C GLN A 33 33.43 21.15 -42.96
N LEU A 34 34.10 20.02 -43.15
CA LEU A 34 33.84 18.80 -42.38
C LEU A 34 34.56 18.89 -41.04
N LYS A 35 33.85 18.53 -39.96
CA LYS A 35 34.44 18.40 -38.63
C LYS A 35 35.02 17.00 -38.50
N PHE A 36 36.28 16.93 -38.08
CA PHE A 36 36.94 15.67 -37.72
C PHE A 36 36.92 15.51 -36.21
N ARG A 37 36.86 14.25 -35.75
CA ARG A 37 37.00 13.93 -34.34
C ARG A 37 38.43 14.23 -33.90
N LYS A 38 38.59 14.89 -32.76
CA LYS A 38 39.89 15.12 -32.12
C LYS A 38 40.20 13.99 -31.13
N ALA A 39 41.46 13.88 -30.73
CA ALA A 39 41.86 13.03 -29.62
C ALA A 39 40.99 13.32 -28.37
N GLY A 40 40.53 12.28 -27.68
CA GLY A 40 39.59 12.31 -26.56
C GLY A 40 38.11 12.42 -26.92
N GLN A 41 37.73 12.40 -28.22
CA GLN A 41 36.32 12.47 -28.66
C GLN A 41 35.76 11.14 -29.18
N GLY A 42 36.52 10.05 -29.00
CA GLY A 42 36.20 8.74 -29.52
C GLY A 42 36.52 8.60 -31.01
N GLY A 43 36.88 7.39 -31.44
CA GLY A 43 37.01 7.02 -32.86
C GLY A 43 38.40 7.26 -33.43
N ALA A 44 38.51 7.34 -34.77
CA ALA A 44 39.81 7.33 -35.47
C ALA A 44 40.76 8.51 -35.15
N GLY A 45 40.31 9.50 -34.36
CA GLY A 45 41.15 10.61 -33.89
C GLY A 45 42.02 10.27 -32.67
N ASP A 46 41.70 9.19 -31.97
CA ASP A 46 42.41 8.70 -30.77
C ASP A 46 43.57 7.76 -31.16
N GLY A 47 43.78 7.54 -32.47
CA GLY A 47 44.66 6.50 -32.96
C GLY A 47 44.04 5.12 -32.81
N GLU A 48 44.29 4.25 -33.77
CA GLU A 48 43.87 2.84 -33.70
C GLU A 48 44.47 2.09 -32.49
N ASP A 49 45.55 2.63 -31.92
CA ASP A 49 46.22 2.09 -30.74
C ASP A 49 45.41 2.31 -29.43
N GLU A 50 44.85 3.49 -29.16
CA GLU A 50 44.16 3.76 -27.88
C GLU A 50 42.84 2.97 -27.72
N LEU A 51 42.07 2.84 -28.81
CA LEU A 51 40.85 2.03 -28.82
C LEU A 51 41.14 0.52 -28.72
N SER A 52 42.33 0.08 -29.14
CA SER A 52 42.75 -1.32 -29.02
C SER A 52 43.33 -1.66 -27.65
N GLN A 53 43.82 -0.64 -26.92
CA GLN A 53 44.42 -0.79 -25.60
C GLN A 53 43.40 -0.72 -24.46
N THR A 54 42.24 -0.11 -24.68
CA THR A 54 41.17 -0.01 -23.70
C THR A 54 40.30 -1.27 -23.70
N ASP A 55 40.17 -1.91 -22.54
CA ASP A 55 39.25 -3.03 -22.36
C ASP A 55 37.81 -2.51 -22.17
N LEU A 56 37.12 -2.31 -23.29
CA LEU A 56 35.74 -1.81 -23.32
C LEU A 56 34.76 -2.73 -22.56
N ALA A 57 35.05 -4.03 -22.44
CA ALA A 57 34.20 -4.95 -21.70
C ALA A 57 34.29 -4.71 -20.19
N ALA A 58 35.50 -4.47 -19.68
CA ALA A 58 35.72 -4.15 -18.28
C ALA A 58 35.10 -2.80 -17.90
N GLU A 59 35.26 -1.78 -18.74
CA GLU A 59 34.66 -0.46 -18.55
C GLU A 59 33.11 -0.53 -18.53
N LEU A 60 32.52 -1.29 -19.45
CA LEU A 60 31.08 -1.49 -19.50
C LEU A 60 30.55 -2.15 -18.21
N LEU A 61 31.23 -3.19 -17.73
CA LEU A 61 30.85 -3.87 -16.48
C LEU A 61 30.93 -2.90 -15.28
N ALA A 62 32.00 -2.11 -15.17
CA ALA A 62 32.15 -1.12 -14.12
C ALA A 62 31.02 -0.07 -14.16
N ALA A 63 30.71 0.45 -15.34
CA ALA A 63 29.63 1.41 -15.54
C ALA A 63 28.24 0.82 -15.20
N GLU A 64 28.00 -0.44 -15.56
CA GLU A 64 26.78 -1.17 -15.18
C GLU A 64 26.68 -1.33 -13.65
N ALA A 65 27.76 -1.73 -12.99
CA ALA A 65 27.80 -1.88 -11.54
C ALA A 65 27.48 -0.57 -10.81
N VAL A 66 28.06 0.55 -11.25
CA VAL A 66 27.76 1.89 -10.71
C VAL A 66 26.29 2.25 -10.92
N HIS A 67 25.75 2.00 -12.12
CA HIS A 67 24.34 2.28 -12.41
C HIS A 67 23.39 1.42 -11.55
N PHE A 68 23.67 0.13 -11.37
CA PHE A 68 22.85 -0.75 -10.53
C PHE A 68 22.92 -0.36 -9.04
N ASN A 69 24.10 0.00 -8.53
CA ASN A 69 24.25 0.50 -7.16
C ASN A 69 23.44 1.79 -6.93
N LYS A 70 23.47 2.72 -7.90
CA LYS A 70 22.67 3.95 -7.85
C LYS A 70 21.17 3.67 -7.90
N LYS A 71 20.72 2.72 -8.72
CA LYS A 71 19.29 2.33 -8.83
C LYS A 71 18.79 1.64 -7.56
N ASN A 72 19.63 0.84 -6.91
CA ASN A 72 19.28 0.10 -5.69
C ASN A 72 19.38 0.93 -4.40
N GLY A 73 19.68 2.23 -4.51
CA GLY A 73 19.75 3.14 -3.37
C GLY A 73 21.02 3.00 -2.52
N GLY A 74 22.07 2.38 -3.06
CA GLY A 74 23.39 2.41 -2.44
C GLY A 74 23.93 3.84 -2.41
N ALA A 75 24.52 4.25 -1.29
CA ALA A 75 25.26 5.50 -1.23
C ALA A 75 26.36 5.51 -2.32
N PRO A 76 26.61 6.65 -3.00
CA PRO A 76 27.69 6.72 -3.97
C PRO A 76 29.00 6.35 -3.26
N THR A 77 29.73 5.40 -3.83
CA THR A 77 31.11 5.12 -3.42
C THR A 77 31.88 6.41 -3.61
N ALA A 78 32.40 6.97 -2.51
CA ALA A 78 32.99 8.30 -2.43
C ALA A 78 34.42 8.37 -2.98
N ASP A 79 34.76 7.53 -3.96
CA ASP A 79 36.07 7.53 -4.58
C ASP A 79 35.89 7.47 -6.10
N GLU A 80 36.47 8.49 -6.74
CA GLU A 80 36.66 8.72 -8.18
C GLU A 80 35.62 9.64 -8.88
N ASP A 81 35.96 10.93 -8.84
CA ASP A 81 35.75 12.00 -9.84
C ASP A 81 34.36 12.61 -10.04
N ASP A 82 34.06 13.57 -9.15
CA ASP A 82 32.97 14.55 -9.22
C ASP A 82 33.36 15.79 -10.07
N GLU A 83 33.91 15.60 -11.29
CA GLU A 83 34.29 16.71 -12.19
C GLU A 83 33.56 16.76 -13.56
N ASP A 84 32.53 15.94 -13.82
CA ASP A 84 31.85 15.95 -15.14
C ASP A 84 30.32 16.18 -15.09
N ALA A 85 29.80 16.73 -14.00
CA ALA A 85 28.36 17.03 -13.87
C ALA A 85 27.91 18.38 -14.48
N GLU A 86 28.80 19.17 -15.10
CA GLU A 86 28.46 20.51 -15.62
C GLU A 86 28.87 20.79 -17.09
N HIS A 87 28.73 19.85 -18.04
CA HIS A 87 28.75 20.25 -19.45
C HIS A 87 28.02 19.32 -20.45
N THR A 88 26.79 18.90 -20.17
CA THR A 88 25.96 18.22 -21.19
C THR A 88 24.52 18.71 -21.22
N THR A 89 24.32 20.02 -21.32
CA THR A 89 23.07 20.57 -21.85
C THR A 89 23.36 21.31 -23.15
N LEU A 90 23.30 20.59 -24.28
CA LEU A 90 22.75 21.07 -25.57
C LEU A 90 22.99 20.04 -26.69
N ALA A 91 21.88 19.67 -27.33
CA ALA A 91 21.74 19.07 -28.66
C ALA A 91 21.80 17.53 -28.80
N GLY A 92 20.60 16.94 -28.94
CA GLY A 92 20.36 16.11 -30.13
C GLY A 92 19.87 14.66 -29.94
N LEU A 93 18.54 14.51 -29.87
CA LEU A 93 17.75 13.44 -30.50
C LEU A 93 18.15 11.96 -30.30
N LYS A 94 17.49 11.35 -29.32
CA LYS A 94 16.74 10.07 -29.37
C LYS A 94 17.01 9.13 -30.57
N ARG A 95 17.55 7.94 -30.26
CA ARG A 95 17.18 6.65 -30.87
C ARG A 95 17.38 5.53 -29.83
N PRO A 96 16.34 4.88 -29.30
CA PRO A 96 16.52 3.58 -28.63
C PRO A 96 16.59 2.48 -29.70
N HIS A 97 17.74 1.79 -29.74
CA HIS A 97 17.97 0.60 -30.55
C HIS A 97 17.11 -0.55 -29.99
N GLN A 98 16.35 -1.18 -30.88
CA GLN A 98 15.59 -2.40 -30.61
C GLN A 98 16.55 -3.54 -30.26
N ILE A 99 16.31 -4.22 -29.14
CA ILE A 99 16.91 -5.52 -28.81
C ILE A 99 15.79 -6.55 -29.00
N GLU A 100 15.96 -7.40 -30.02
CA GLU A 100 15.16 -8.61 -30.21
C GLU A 100 15.75 -9.74 -29.33
N GLY A 101 14.85 -10.46 -28.65
CA GLY A 101 14.93 -11.90 -28.44
C GLY A 101 16.01 -12.46 -27.51
N LYS A 102 15.66 -12.65 -26.23
CA LYS A 102 16.05 -13.86 -25.51
C LYS A 102 15.00 -14.25 -24.46
N GLU A 103 14.32 -15.36 -24.75
CA GLU A 103 13.54 -16.21 -23.84
C GLU A 103 14.40 -16.56 -22.61
N GLY A 104 13.90 -16.54 -21.38
CA GLY A 104 13.01 -17.55 -20.81
C GLY A 104 13.76 -18.25 -19.65
N GLU A 105 13.04 -18.64 -18.60
CA GLU A 105 13.48 -19.35 -17.37
C GLU A 105 14.14 -18.52 -16.24
N ASP A 106 13.98 -19.04 -15.02
CA ASP A 106 14.47 -18.54 -13.72
C ASP A 106 13.53 -17.62 -12.90
N GLY A 107 12.27 -18.00 -12.69
CA GLY A 107 11.42 -17.32 -11.70
C GLY A 107 10.34 -18.13 -10.98
N GLU A 108 10.18 -19.42 -11.25
CA GLU A 108 9.01 -20.17 -10.75
C GLU A 108 9.22 -20.88 -9.40
N GLU A 109 10.42 -20.86 -8.81
CA GLU A 109 10.69 -21.65 -7.58
C GLU A 109 10.30 -20.97 -6.25
N ASP A 110 9.90 -19.69 -6.26
CA ASP A 110 9.72 -18.90 -5.02
C ASP A 110 8.24 -18.76 -4.56
N LEU A 111 7.27 -19.33 -5.30
CA LEU A 111 5.85 -19.26 -4.95
C LEU A 111 5.38 -20.44 -4.10
N GLU A 112 5.90 -21.64 -4.36
CA GLU A 112 5.59 -22.87 -3.60
C GLU A 112 6.14 -22.79 -2.16
N ALA A 113 7.34 -22.21 -2.00
CA ALA A 113 7.98 -22.00 -0.70
C ALA A 113 7.20 -21.01 0.19
N LYS A 114 6.64 -19.95 -0.41
CA LYS A 114 5.79 -18.97 0.29
C LYS A 114 4.46 -19.58 0.72
N ARG A 115 3.85 -20.43 -0.12
CA ARG A 115 2.63 -21.17 0.24
C ARG A 115 2.86 -22.12 1.43
N ARG A 116 3.99 -22.80 1.48
CA ARG A 116 4.34 -23.70 2.61
C ARG A 116 4.60 -22.94 3.90
N ARG A 117 5.18 -21.74 3.84
CA ARG A 117 5.40 -20.88 5.03
C ARG A 117 4.08 -20.37 5.63
N ILE A 118 3.16 -19.92 4.78
CA ILE A 118 1.86 -19.38 5.23
C ILE A 118 1.00 -20.48 5.88
N LEU A 119 0.99 -21.70 5.35
CA LEU A 119 0.23 -22.83 5.93
C LEU A 119 0.76 -23.32 7.29
N ALA A 120 2.05 -23.13 7.56
CA ALA A 120 2.65 -23.46 8.86
C ALA A 120 2.29 -22.41 9.93
N GLU A 121 2.34 -21.13 9.55
CA GLU A 121 2.03 -20.00 10.44
C GLU A 121 0.55 -19.96 10.86
N THR A 122 -0.38 -20.37 9.98
CA THR A 122 -1.82 -20.44 10.33
C THR A 122 -2.21 -21.65 11.19
N ARG A 123 -1.31 -22.62 11.36
CA ARG A 123 -1.59 -23.82 12.17
C ARG A 123 -1.32 -23.62 13.66
N GLU A 124 -0.52 -22.63 14.01
CA GLU A 124 -0.21 -22.29 15.41
C GLU A 124 -1.22 -21.30 16.02
N MET A 125 -2.13 -20.75 15.21
CA MET A 125 -3.22 -19.85 15.66
C MET A 125 -4.58 -20.54 15.91
N ASP A 126 -4.68 -21.87 15.75
CA ASP A 126 -5.94 -22.63 15.93
C ASP A 126 -5.87 -23.57 17.17
N ALA A 127 -5.16 -23.13 18.21
CA ALA A 127 -5.06 -23.83 19.48
C ALA A 127 -5.28 -22.83 20.64
N ASP A 128 -6.55 -22.53 20.91
CA ASP A 128 -7.09 -22.06 22.20
C ASP A 128 -7.98 -23.22 22.69
N ASP A 129 -7.81 -23.83 23.86
CA ASP A 129 -7.92 -23.30 25.24
C ASP A 129 -9.35 -22.86 25.57
N ASP A 130 -10.14 -23.82 26.04
CA ASP A 130 -11.50 -23.63 26.56
C ASP A 130 -11.47 -24.15 28.01
N ASP A 131 -11.19 -23.22 28.91
CA ASP A 131 -11.29 -23.30 30.37
C ASP A 131 -12.54 -22.50 30.75
N ASP A 132 -13.62 -23.18 31.18
CA ASP A 132 -14.54 -22.59 32.16
C ASP A 132 -15.50 -23.62 32.81
N SER A 133 -15.40 -23.65 34.14
CA SER A 133 -16.45 -23.79 35.16
C SER A 133 -17.44 -24.97 35.14
N ALA A 134 -17.22 -25.93 36.05
CA ALA A 134 -18.28 -26.72 36.68
C ALA A 134 -18.21 -26.54 38.21
N GLU A 135 -19.39 -26.33 38.80
CA GLU A 135 -19.66 -25.80 40.14
C GLU A 135 -19.28 -26.72 41.32
N ASP A 136 -19.13 -26.08 42.48
CA ASP A 136 -18.64 -26.58 43.77
C ASP A 136 -19.72 -27.32 44.60
N GLU A 137 -19.24 -28.14 45.54
CA GLU A 137 -19.93 -29.07 46.47
C GLU A 137 -20.74 -28.30 47.57
N ASP A 138 -21.76 -28.82 48.29
CA ASP A 138 -21.65 -29.79 49.40
C ASP A 138 -23.03 -30.12 50.07
N ASP A 139 -22.95 -31.15 50.94
CA ASP A 139 -23.89 -32.02 51.69
C ASP A 139 -24.85 -31.44 52.78
N ASP A 140 -25.98 -32.11 53.08
CA ASP A 140 -26.40 -32.68 54.42
C ASP A 140 -27.86 -33.25 54.45
N SER A 141 -28.09 -34.13 55.42
CA SER A 141 -28.94 -35.33 55.51
C SER A 141 -30.37 -35.22 56.11
N ASP A 142 -31.22 -36.19 55.70
CA ASP A 142 -32.36 -36.96 56.30
C ASP A 142 -33.16 -36.49 57.55
N ASP A 143 -34.51 -36.61 57.52
CA ASP A 143 -35.35 -37.53 58.35
C ASP A 143 -36.86 -37.18 58.30
N SER A 144 -37.68 -38.18 58.62
CA SER A 144 -39.11 -38.42 58.38
C SER A 144 -40.06 -38.01 59.53
N ASP A 145 -41.33 -37.77 59.14
CA ASP A 145 -42.63 -37.83 59.86
C ASP A 145 -42.92 -36.91 61.07
N ASP A 146 -44.11 -36.30 61.06
CA ASP A 146 -44.77 -35.75 62.25
C ASP A 146 -46.30 -35.87 62.15
N ASP A 147 -46.93 -36.36 63.23
CA ASP A 147 -48.37 -36.34 63.48
C ASP A 147 -48.60 -36.02 64.98
N ASP A 148 -49.31 -34.90 65.20
CA ASP A 148 -50.05 -34.39 66.37
C ASP A 148 -49.39 -34.27 67.77
N GLU A 149 -49.42 -33.06 68.38
CA GLU A 149 -50.25 -32.74 69.57
C GLU A 149 -50.05 -31.28 70.11
N ASP A 150 -51.17 -30.57 70.24
CA ASP A 150 -51.42 -29.11 70.29
C ASP A 150 -51.04 -28.36 71.60
N ALA A 151 -49.94 -28.72 72.29
CA ALA A 151 -49.60 -28.14 73.61
C ALA A 151 -48.23 -27.41 73.70
N GLU A 152 -47.28 -27.63 72.79
CA GLU A 152 -45.98 -26.93 72.76
C GLU A 152 -45.99 -25.59 71.96
N LEU A 153 -47.03 -25.37 71.16
CA LEU A 153 -47.18 -24.25 70.22
C LEU A 153 -47.15 -22.83 70.83
N GLN A 154 -47.52 -22.64 72.11
CA GLN A 154 -47.57 -21.29 72.70
C GLN A 154 -46.18 -20.76 73.13
N ARG A 155 -45.22 -21.64 73.42
CA ARG A 155 -43.82 -21.25 73.67
C ARG A 155 -43.01 -21.15 72.39
N GLU A 156 -43.41 -21.86 71.35
CA GLU A 156 -42.81 -21.76 70.03
C GLU A 156 -43.28 -20.50 69.28
N LEU A 157 -44.53 -20.05 69.45
CA LEU A 157 -45.03 -18.79 68.88
C LEU A 157 -44.28 -17.54 69.39
N GLU A 158 -43.80 -17.54 70.64
CA GLU A 158 -42.96 -16.44 71.15
C GLU A 158 -41.53 -16.51 70.57
N ARG A 159 -40.99 -17.72 70.36
CA ARG A 159 -39.69 -17.91 69.71
C ARG A 159 -39.74 -17.52 68.23
N VAL A 160 -40.82 -17.88 67.53
CA VAL A 160 -41.10 -17.51 66.13
C VAL A 160 -41.41 -16.02 66.01
N ARG A 161 -42.10 -15.39 66.97
CA ARG A 161 -42.26 -13.92 66.98
C ARG A 161 -40.93 -13.21 67.15
N ARG A 162 -40.08 -13.66 68.07
CA ARG A 162 -38.74 -13.08 68.28
C ARG A 162 -37.83 -13.27 67.06
N GLU A 163 -37.89 -14.44 66.42
CA GLU A 163 -37.13 -14.73 65.21
C GLU A 163 -37.65 -13.94 63.99
N ARG A 164 -38.97 -13.79 63.84
CA ARG A 164 -39.56 -12.92 62.81
C ARG A 164 -39.26 -11.44 63.04
N GLU A 165 -39.26 -10.98 64.29
CA GLU A 165 -38.94 -9.59 64.62
C GLU A 165 -37.46 -9.30 64.34
N GLU A 166 -36.56 -10.24 64.60
CA GLU A 166 -35.14 -10.11 64.27
C GLU A 166 -34.87 -10.18 62.75
N LYS A 167 -35.56 -11.05 62.02
CA LYS A 167 -35.48 -11.10 60.55
C LYS A 167 -36.03 -9.83 59.90
N LYS A 168 -37.16 -9.31 60.41
CA LYS A 168 -37.76 -8.05 59.96
C LYS A 168 -36.87 -6.86 60.30
N ARG A 169 -36.23 -6.83 61.47
CA ARG A 169 -35.23 -5.80 61.83
C ARG A 169 -34.04 -5.83 60.87
N LYS A 170 -33.53 -7.03 60.54
CA LYS A 170 -32.41 -7.19 59.59
C LYS A 170 -32.78 -6.77 58.16
N GLU A 171 -34.01 -7.03 57.73
CA GLU A 171 -34.54 -6.60 56.42
C GLU A 171 -34.80 -5.09 56.36
N GLU A 172 -35.33 -4.49 57.44
CA GLU A 172 -35.50 -3.04 57.55
C GLU A 172 -34.15 -2.31 57.61
N GLU A 173 -33.15 -2.86 58.30
CA GLU A 173 -31.78 -2.32 58.29
C GLU A 173 -31.12 -2.42 56.91
N ALA A 174 -31.32 -3.53 56.18
CA ALA A 174 -30.81 -3.70 54.82
C ALA A 174 -31.47 -2.71 53.84
N ARG A 175 -32.79 -2.54 53.93
CA ARG A 175 -33.53 -1.59 53.10
C ARG A 175 -33.20 -0.14 53.44
N ALA A 176 -33.02 0.19 54.72
CA ALA A 176 -32.58 1.53 55.13
C ALA A 176 -31.19 1.85 54.57
N LYS A 177 -30.28 0.87 54.57
CA LYS A 177 -28.94 1.01 53.98
C LYS A 177 -29.00 1.22 52.46
N GLU A 178 -29.85 0.49 51.75
CA GLU A 178 -30.04 0.69 50.30
C GLU A 178 -30.63 2.07 49.97
N GLU A 179 -31.59 2.55 50.78
CA GLU A 179 -32.16 3.89 50.64
C GLU A 179 -31.13 5.00 50.97
N GLU A 180 -30.21 4.77 51.92
CA GLU A 180 -29.08 5.67 52.21
C GLU A 180 -28.04 5.68 51.08
N GLU A 181 -27.65 4.52 50.54
CA GLU A 181 -26.74 4.42 49.40
C GLU A 181 -27.32 5.09 48.14
N ALA A 182 -28.64 4.97 47.91
CA ALA A 182 -29.32 5.66 46.82
C ALA A 182 -29.33 7.18 47.01
N ARG A 183 -29.58 7.66 48.24
CA ARG A 183 -29.51 9.10 48.56
C ARG A 183 -28.10 9.66 48.41
N GLU A 184 -27.08 8.92 48.84
CA GLU A 184 -25.67 9.32 48.68
C GLU A 184 -25.28 9.38 47.20
N ARG A 185 -25.74 8.42 46.40
CA ARG A 185 -25.54 8.43 44.95
C ARG A 185 -26.19 9.64 44.29
N ASP A 186 -27.42 9.97 44.64
CA ASP A 186 -28.13 11.12 44.08
C ASP A 186 -27.52 12.45 44.52
N ILE A 187 -27.01 12.54 45.76
CA ILE A 187 -26.27 13.72 46.22
C ILE A 187 -24.93 13.86 45.49
N ALA A 188 -24.23 12.75 45.24
CA ALA A 188 -22.94 12.75 44.54
C ALA A 188 -23.08 13.02 43.03
N LEU A 189 -24.09 12.45 42.36
CA LEU A 189 -24.29 12.55 40.91
C LEU A 189 -25.30 13.63 40.46
N GLY A 190 -26.08 14.19 41.39
CA GLY A 190 -27.12 15.17 41.11
C GLY A 190 -26.63 16.55 40.70
N ASN A 191 -25.33 16.87 40.86
CA ASN A 191 -24.76 18.14 40.40
C ASN A 191 -24.10 18.00 39.01
N PRO A 192 -24.77 18.43 37.93
CA PRO A 192 -24.25 18.34 36.57
C PRO A 192 -23.05 19.26 36.30
N LEU A 193 -22.70 20.18 37.23
CA LEU A 193 -21.57 21.10 37.10
C LEU A 193 -20.25 20.50 37.64
N LEU A 194 -20.34 19.57 38.61
CA LEU A 194 -19.19 18.87 39.21
C LEU A 194 -18.81 17.61 38.41
N ASN A 195 -19.78 17.03 37.70
CA ASN A 195 -19.54 15.91 36.79
C ASN A 195 -19.10 16.47 35.43
N LYS A 196 -17.78 16.57 35.22
CA LYS A 196 -17.17 16.94 33.92
C LYS A 196 -17.85 16.13 32.81
N GLN A 197 -18.75 16.78 32.07
CA GLN A 197 -19.33 16.19 30.88
C GLN A 197 -18.22 16.21 29.83
N ASP A 198 -17.67 15.05 29.49
CA ASP A 198 -16.74 14.95 28.37
C ASP A 198 -17.48 15.43 27.12
N PHE A 199 -17.05 16.56 26.55
CA PHE A 199 -17.56 17.13 25.29
C PHE A 199 -17.15 16.28 24.08
N THR A 200 -17.34 14.97 24.17
CA THR A 200 -17.29 14.07 23.04
C THR A 200 -18.57 14.35 22.23
N MET A 201 -18.42 15.01 21.08
CA MET A 201 -19.54 15.23 20.17
C MET A 201 -20.16 13.88 19.83
N LYS A 202 -21.32 13.59 20.43
CA LYS A 202 -22.03 12.30 20.35
C LYS A 202 -22.46 11.94 18.93
N ARG A 203 -22.53 12.95 18.04
CA ARG A 203 -22.84 12.79 16.62
C ARG A 203 -22.13 13.88 15.83
N ARG A 204 -21.28 13.47 14.90
CA ARG A 204 -20.57 14.40 14.00
C ARG A 204 -21.50 14.75 12.83
N TRP A 205 -21.35 15.93 12.25
CA TRP A 205 -22.12 16.31 11.05
C TRP A 205 -21.89 15.34 9.88
N ASP A 206 -20.69 14.78 9.81
CA ASP A 206 -20.31 13.73 8.86
C ASP A 206 -21.01 12.40 9.12
N ASP A 207 -21.58 12.17 10.31
CA ASP A 207 -22.08 10.87 10.75
C ASP A 207 -23.29 10.40 9.91
N ASP A 208 -24.14 11.35 9.52
CA ASP A 208 -25.34 11.16 8.68
C ASP A 208 -25.03 11.22 7.17
N VAL A 209 -23.97 10.53 6.74
CA VAL A 209 -23.62 10.40 5.32
C VAL A 209 -23.64 8.93 4.95
N VAL A 210 -24.40 8.58 3.92
CA VAL A 210 -24.59 7.18 3.49
C VAL A 210 -23.33 6.51 2.95
N PHE A 211 -22.28 7.28 2.61
CA PHE A 211 -21.01 6.76 2.13
C PHE A 211 -19.83 7.31 2.93
N LYS A 212 -18.97 6.42 3.43
CA LYS A 212 -17.76 6.76 4.20
C LYS A 212 -16.52 6.28 3.46
N ASN A 213 -15.43 7.05 3.54
CA ASN A 213 -14.07 6.62 3.18
C ASN A 213 -13.90 6.02 1.77
N GLN A 214 -14.64 6.51 0.76
CA GLN A 214 -14.66 5.93 -0.59
C GLN A 214 -13.29 5.93 -1.31
N ALA A 215 -12.42 6.88 -1.00
CA ALA A 215 -11.07 7.01 -1.60
C ALA A 215 -9.97 6.40 -0.73
N ARG A 216 -10.31 5.72 0.37
CA ARG A 216 -9.31 5.12 1.26
C ARG A 216 -8.66 3.95 0.52
N GLY A 217 -7.37 4.10 0.21
CA GLY A 217 -6.58 3.11 -0.54
C GLY A 217 -6.47 3.37 -2.04
N THR A 218 -7.00 4.49 -2.57
CA THR A 218 -6.82 4.86 -4.00
C THR A 218 -5.55 5.66 -4.28
N GLU A 219 -4.69 5.83 -3.27
CA GLU A 219 -3.44 6.59 -3.38
C GLU A 219 -2.34 5.85 -4.13
N ASP A 220 -2.48 4.53 -4.28
CA ASP A 220 -1.68 3.72 -5.21
C ASP A 220 -2.03 4.08 -6.65
N LYS A 221 -1.55 5.24 -7.07
CA LYS A 221 -1.30 5.52 -8.48
C LYS A 221 -0.28 4.47 -8.89
N GLY A 222 -0.75 3.43 -9.57
CA GLY A 222 0.07 2.30 -10.00
C GLY A 222 1.41 2.72 -10.60
N LYS A 223 2.36 1.78 -10.64
CA LYS A 223 3.70 2.02 -11.18
C LYS A 223 3.60 2.71 -12.54
N LYS A 224 4.54 3.61 -12.84
CA LYS A 224 4.58 4.32 -14.13
C LYS A 224 4.85 3.30 -15.24
N GLU A 225 3.79 2.80 -15.85
CA GLU A 225 3.85 1.82 -16.92
C GLU A 225 3.93 2.52 -18.28
N PHE A 226 4.84 2.06 -19.13
CA PHE A 226 4.84 2.43 -20.53
C PHE A 226 4.04 1.40 -21.33
N VAL A 227 2.98 1.86 -22.00
CA VAL A 227 2.17 1.03 -22.88
C VAL A 227 2.54 1.35 -24.32
N ASN A 228 3.01 0.34 -25.07
CA ASN A 228 3.27 0.44 -26.51
C ASN A 228 1.96 0.35 -27.33
N ASP A 229 1.03 1.27 -27.07
CA ASP A 229 -0.24 1.41 -27.78
C ASP A 229 -0.64 2.89 -27.81
N MET A 230 -0.89 3.44 -29.00
CA MET A 230 -1.18 4.86 -29.15
C MET A 230 -2.53 5.31 -28.60
N ILE A 231 -3.51 4.42 -28.43
CA ILE A 231 -4.87 4.74 -27.97
C ILE A 231 -5.06 4.37 -26.51
N ARG A 232 -4.47 3.25 -26.09
CA ARG A 232 -4.56 2.78 -24.69
C ARG A 232 -3.47 3.36 -23.80
N SER A 233 -2.45 4.00 -24.38
CA SER A 233 -1.45 4.71 -23.60
C SER A 233 -2.11 5.73 -22.68
N ASP A 234 -1.61 5.73 -21.46
CA ASP A 234 -1.81 6.74 -20.45
C ASP A 234 -1.71 8.18 -20.98
N PHE A 235 -0.78 8.42 -21.93
CA PHE A 235 -0.68 9.72 -22.61
C PHE A 235 -1.95 10.06 -23.39
N HIS A 236 -2.47 9.12 -24.18
CA HIS A 236 -3.65 9.33 -25.01
C HIS A 236 -4.93 9.45 -24.18
N ARG A 237 -5.06 8.66 -23.11
CA ARG A 237 -6.19 8.79 -22.16
C ARG A 237 -6.23 10.19 -21.53
N ARG A 238 -5.07 10.70 -21.11
CA ARG A 238 -4.94 12.06 -20.55
C ARG A 238 -5.17 13.15 -21.60
N PHE A 239 -4.70 12.94 -22.83
CA PHE A 239 -4.97 13.83 -23.95
C PHE A 239 -6.47 13.93 -24.25
N MET A 240 -7.16 12.79 -24.36
CA MET A 240 -8.60 12.76 -24.64
C MET A 240 -9.41 13.39 -23.51
N SER A 241 -9.11 13.05 -22.25
CA SER A 241 -9.76 13.71 -21.10
C SER A 241 -9.54 15.23 -21.04
N LYS A 242 -8.46 15.75 -21.64
CA LYS A 242 -8.15 17.18 -21.64
C LYS A 242 -8.83 17.93 -22.77
N TYR A 243 -8.89 17.35 -23.98
CA TYR A 243 -9.33 18.04 -25.19
C TYR A 243 -10.72 17.62 -25.67
N VAL A 244 -11.27 16.54 -25.13
CA VAL A 244 -12.63 16.06 -25.40
C VAL A 244 -13.37 16.00 -24.06
N ARG A 245 -14.49 16.71 -23.97
CA ARG A 245 -15.31 16.82 -22.75
C ARG A 245 -16.57 15.99 -22.87
#